data_AF-Q4Q1Q7-F1
#
_entry.id   AF-Q4Q1Q7-F1
#
_cell.length_a   1.000
_cell.length_b   1.000
_cell.length_c   1.000
_cell.angle_alpha   90.00
_cell.angle_beta   90.00
_cell.angle_gamma   90.00
#
_symmetry.space_group_name_H-M   'P 1'
#
loop_
_entity.id
_entity.type
_entity.pdbx_description
1 polymer ?
#
loop_
_entity_poly.entity_id
_entity_poly.type
_entity_poly.pdbx_seq_one_letter_code
_entity_poly.pdbx_strand_id
1 'polypeptide(L)'
;MAHSAPPSYTGESVRSSICRLYGQRSDLPLTVLHATVPPVAASLVQQRSHVLDAIFDCIHDQLYPKDSAVGENADTRSSAITNHWLRSVPESLLFDEAAVVNYLGMVVAIDFCHWAEVPCKAGRTATASVGEEVTGFAGFYAAVDPPSGASAVGNGGTTASAAVAELFAEPPSAVGKELGTLSTAAAAAPTLLRGSAAMMYLLRRAVEVHRLPWFCPDFLQRFRGDTAAATSALRVCFLGCEQDGVTPLWMPCTRERVELLLSLADAFVARQTSYYKLLRACGGLLFAPDAAAAATAPCGFVPTLVRLHRRYADFARVPVEGPGCTGGNTGEAAPDVCIVPVLKLSQLTALAIEQALPVLWRYQAASSVSSKSLHSKLPPSAPANCWLTDRAARIARSGAESRTAEPESSLSGVFTDSAKLSICCDYQIPKALRAAGLLVYDDHLARIVDRHVLLMPGSAEEVSIRVATLIAAERLLQFLNTPPQRQSSLARELDATAAGVPGAPAQLPAKRLCSGIHLDYALWYVGRYMLPSEARHHLCRTIMY
;
A
#
# COMPACT_ATOMS: atom_id res chain seq x y z
N MET A 1 11.38 -13.43 12.24
CA MET A 1 12.82 -13.43 11.93
C MET A 1 13.00 -12.90 10.51
N ALA A 2 13.71 -11.79 10.31
CA ALA A 2 13.95 -11.26 8.97
C ALA A 2 15.20 -11.92 8.39
N HIS A 3 15.03 -12.76 7.37
CA HIS A 3 16.15 -13.33 6.64
C HIS A 3 16.84 -12.22 5.83
N SER A 4 18.17 -12.21 5.81
CA SER A 4 18.91 -11.40 4.84
C SER A 4 18.42 -11.73 3.44
N ALA A 5 18.39 -10.73 2.55
CA ALA A 5 18.08 -10.96 1.15
C ALA A 5 18.94 -12.13 0.64
N PRO A 6 18.34 -13.12 -0.06
CA PRO A 6 19.12 -14.23 -0.58
C PRO A 6 20.23 -13.66 -1.46
N PRO A 7 21.48 -14.15 -1.37
CA PRO A 7 22.57 -13.69 -2.23
C PRO A 7 22.23 -13.80 -3.72
N SER A 8 21.31 -14.71 -4.06
CA SER A 8 20.77 -14.95 -5.40
C SER A 8 19.70 -13.96 -5.87
N TYR A 9 19.22 -13.03 -5.03
CA TYR A 9 18.20 -12.09 -5.47
C TYR A 9 18.78 -11.07 -6.47
N THR A 10 18.48 -11.30 -7.75
CA THR A 10 18.97 -10.52 -8.90
C THR A 10 18.19 -9.22 -9.14
N GLY A 11 17.07 -9.03 -8.44
CA GLY A 11 16.17 -7.92 -8.68
C GLY A 11 14.98 -8.23 -9.59
N GLU A 12 14.68 -9.52 -9.78
CA GLU A 12 13.47 -10.03 -10.43
C GLU A 12 12.21 -9.45 -9.77
N SER A 13 11.21 -9.07 -10.56
CA SER A 13 9.93 -8.59 -10.02
C SER A 13 9.14 -9.71 -9.33
N VAL A 14 8.26 -9.35 -8.40
CA VAL A 14 7.36 -10.32 -7.74
C VAL A 14 6.52 -11.04 -8.79
N ARG A 15 5.94 -10.29 -9.73
CA ARG A 15 5.16 -10.84 -10.84
C ARG A 15 5.96 -11.81 -11.70
N SER A 16 7.18 -11.44 -12.11
CA SER A 16 8.08 -12.32 -12.88
C SER A 16 8.35 -13.62 -12.12
N SER A 17 8.62 -13.51 -10.81
CA SER A 17 8.89 -14.66 -9.95
C SER A 17 7.69 -15.59 -9.84
N ILE A 18 6.48 -15.04 -9.64
CA ILE A 18 5.24 -15.82 -9.60
C ILE A 18 5.01 -16.53 -10.94
N CYS A 19 5.12 -15.82 -12.07
CA CYS A 19 4.98 -16.39 -13.39
C CYS A 19 6.00 -17.50 -13.68
N ARG A 20 7.25 -17.33 -13.24
CA ARG A 20 8.33 -18.30 -13.42
C ARG A 20 8.11 -19.56 -12.58
N LEU A 21 7.65 -19.41 -11.34
CA LEU A 21 7.53 -20.51 -10.39
C LEU A 21 6.24 -21.31 -10.56
N TYR A 22 5.13 -20.64 -10.85
CA TYR A 22 3.80 -21.26 -10.91
C TYR A 22 3.23 -21.32 -12.33
N GLY A 23 3.96 -20.80 -13.32
CA GLY A 23 3.61 -20.83 -14.74
C GLY A 23 2.49 -19.86 -15.11
N GLN A 24 2.08 -19.92 -16.38
CA GLN A 24 0.92 -19.19 -16.94
C GLN A 24 -0.32 -20.08 -17.07
N ARG A 25 -0.30 -21.30 -16.51
CA ARG A 25 -1.44 -22.21 -16.56
C ARG A 25 -2.56 -21.64 -15.72
N SER A 26 -3.47 -20.92 -16.37
CA SER A 26 -4.65 -20.28 -15.76
C SER A 26 -5.82 -21.25 -15.60
N ASP A 27 -5.73 -22.43 -16.21
CA ASP A 27 -6.76 -23.46 -16.34
C ASP A 27 -6.84 -24.42 -15.14
N LEU A 28 -5.76 -24.56 -14.37
CA LEU A 28 -5.69 -25.50 -13.25
C LEU A 28 -5.64 -24.81 -11.88
N PRO A 29 -6.22 -25.39 -10.82
CA PRO A 29 -5.98 -24.94 -9.45
C PRO A 29 -4.48 -25.02 -9.12
N LEU A 30 -3.97 -24.03 -8.39
CA LEU A 30 -2.62 -24.04 -7.84
C LEU A 30 -2.69 -24.11 -6.33
N THR A 31 -2.09 -25.15 -5.74
CA THR A 31 -1.98 -25.28 -4.28
C THR A 31 -0.60 -24.85 -3.84
N VAL A 32 -0.55 -24.01 -2.81
CA VAL A 32 0.64 -23.61 -2.08
C VAL A 32 0.41 -23.93 -0.62
N LEU A 33 0.98 -25.04 -0.15
CA LEU A 33 0.84 -25.52 1.23
C LEU A 33 -0.63 -25.62 1.63
N HIS A 34 -1.11 -24.75 2.53
CA HIS A 34 -2.47 -24.78 3.10
C HIS A 34 -3.51 -23.96 2.32
N ALA A 35 -3.14 -23.41 1.15
CA ALA A 35 -4.02 -22.57 0.35
C ALA A 35 -4.05 -23.00 -1.12
N THR A 36 -5.23 -22.95 -1.72
CA THR A 36 -5.46 -23.23 -3.14
C THR A 36 -6.03 -21.99 -3.83
N VAL A 37 -5.44 -21.66 -4.98
CA VAL A 37 -5.91 -20.62 -5.89
C VAL A 37 -6.61 -21.30 -7.08
N PRO A 38 -7.96 -21.27 -7.15
CA PRO A 38 -8.67 -21.84 -8.28
C PRO A 38 -8.41 -21.04 -9.58
N PRO A 39 -8.76 -21.62 -10.73
CA PRO A 39 -8.87 -20.88 -12.00
C PRO A 39 -9.87 -19.73 -11.88
N VAL A 40 -9.57 -18.60 -12.52
CA VAL A 40 -10.54 -17.50 -12.66
C VAL A 40 -11.46 -17.83 -13.84
N ALA A 41 -12.48 -18.66 -13.58
CA ALA A 41 -13.46 -19.10 -14.56
C ALA A 41 -14.74 -18.26 -14.51
N ALA A 42 -15.50 -18.21 -15.60
CA ALA A 42 -16.76 -17.48 -15.67
C ALA A 42 -17.79 -17.97 -14.63
N SER A 43 -17.81 -19.27 -14.34
CA SER A 43 -18.66 -19.86 -13.30
C SER A 43 -18.33 -19.33 -11.90
N LEU A 44 -17.04 -19.16 -11.57
CA LEU A 44 -16.62 -18.57 -10.30
C LEU A 44 -17.05 -17.10 -10.21
N VAL A 45 -16.88 -16.36 -11.31
CA VAL A 45 -17.31 -14.95 -11.40
C VAL A 45 -18.82 -14.84 -11.19
N GLN A 46 -19.61 -15.71 -11.81
CA GLN A 46 -21.06 -15.73 -11.66
C GLN A 46 -21.50 -16.11 -10.23
N GLN A 47 -20.87 -17.10 -9.60
CA GLN A 47 -21.21 -17.55 -8.24
C GLN A 47 -20.88 -16.50 -7.17
N ARG A 48 -19.88 -15.64 -7.42
CA ARG A 48 -19.36 -14.65 -6.46
C ARG A 48 -19.50 -13.21 -6.95
N SER A 49 -20.52 -12.97 -7.78
CA SER A 49 -20.71 -11.69 -8.49
C SER A 49 -20.64 -10.49 -7.56
N HIS A 50 -21.35 -10.47 -6.43
CA HIS A 50 -21.38 -9.30 -5.54
C HIS A 50 -20.00 -8.77 -5.08
N VAL A 51 -19.05 -9.64 -4.71
CA VAL A 51 -17.70 -9.18 -4.28
C VAL A 51 -16.86 -8.77 -5.48
N LEU A 52 -16.94 -9.54 -6.57
CA LEU A 52 -16.16 -9.28 -7.77
C LEU A 52 -16.65 -8.02 -8.48
N ASP A 53 -17.95 -7.78 -8.53
CA ASP A 53 -18.58 -6.56 -9.04
C ASP A 53 -18.07 -5.35 -8.23
N ALA A 54 -18.02 -5.44 -6.90
CA ALA A 54 -17.46 -4.36 -6.07
C ALA A 54 -15.97 -4.09 -6.36
N ILE A 55 -15.18 -5.15 -6.61
CA ILE A 55 -13.77 -5.00 -7.03
C ILE A 55 -13.70 -4.33 -8.40
N PHE A 56 -14.52 -4.77 -9.35
CA PHE A 56 -14.54 -4.26 -10.72
C PHE A 56 -15.01 -2.81 -10.78
N ASP A 57 -16.05 -2.45 -10.04
CA ASP A 57 -16.55 -1.09 -9.90
C ASP A 57 -15.48 -0.18 -9.31
N CYS A 58 -14.76 -0.64 -8.26
CA CYS A 58 -13.66 0.12 -7.67
C CYS A 58 -12.50 0.34 -8.67
N ILE A 59 -12.17 -0.67 -9.49
CA ILE A 59 -11.17 -0.52 -10.56
C ILE A 59 -11.67 0.43 -11.65
N HIS A 60 -12.94 0.29 -12.03
CA HIS A 60 -13.57 1.13 -13.05
C HIS A 60 -13.55 2.60 -12.62
N ASP A 61 -13.95 2.92 -11.39
CA ASP A 61 -13.93 4.28 -10.86
C ASP A 61 -12.52 4.88 -10.80
N GLN A 62 -11.48 4.06 -10.61
CA GLN A 62 -10.08 4.52 -10.68
C GLN A 62 -9.61 4.78 -12.12
N LEU A 63 -10.01 3.93 -13.07
CA LEU A 63 -9.59 4.03 -14.47
C LEU A 63 -10.35 5.13 -15.22
N TYR A 64 -11.63 5.30 -14.86
CA TYR A 64 -12.59 6.24 -15.42
C TYR A 64 -13.17 7.06 -14.27
N PRO A 65 -12.34 7.89 -13.60
CA PRO A 65 -12.86 8.82 -12.62
C PRO A 65 -13.93 9.62 -13.34
N LYS A 66 -15.16 9.57 -12.83
CA LYS A 66 -16.27 10.36 -13.36
C LYS A 66 -15.75 11.79 -13.36
N ASP A 67 -15.53 12.38 -14.54
CA ASP A 67 -15.29 13.80 -14.66
C ASP A 67 -16.47 14.42 -13.94
N SER A 68 -16.22 14.90 -12.73
CA SER A 68 -17.26 15.36 -11.84
C SER A 68 -18.07 16.35 -12.66
N ALA A 69 -19.38 16.14 -12.77
CA ALA A 69 -20.32 17.09 -13.36
C ALA A 69 -20.39 18.41 -12.55
N VAL A 70 -19.29 18.81 -11.92
CA VAL A 70 -18.96 20.17 -11.56
C VAL A 70 -18.87 20.91 -12.89
N GLY A 71 -19.97 21.57 -13.25
CA GLY A 71 -20.08 22.33 -14.48
C GLY A 71 -18.86 23.22 -14.71
N GLU A 72 -18.59 23.51 -15.98
CA GLU A 72 -17.43 24.23 -16.55
C GLU A 72 -17.08 25.60 -15.91
N ASN A 73 -17.75 25.99 -14.82
CA ASN A 73 -17.58 27.23 -14.07
C ASN A 73 -16.82 27.10 -12.73
N ALA A 74 -16.31 25.93 -12.34
CA ALA A 74 -15.39 25.87 -11.22
C ALA A 74 -13.99 26.34 -11.68
N ASP A 75 -13.63 27.56 -11.27
CA ASP A 75 -12.30 28.15 -11.42
C ASP A 75 -11.19 27.07 -11.32
N THR A 76 -10.60 26.74 -12.47
CA THR A 76 -9.55 25.73 -12.72
C THR A 76 -8.21 25.98 -11.98
N ARG A 77 -8.24 26.73 -10.88
CA ARG A 77 -7.08 27.05 -10.03
C ARG A 77 -7.11 26.40 -8.66
N SER A 78 -8.07 25.52 -8.35
CA SER A 78 -7.99 24.77 -7.10
C SER A 78 -6.76 23.85 -7.13
N SER A 79 -5.66 24.34 -6.54
CA SER A 79 -4.40 23.64 -6.31
C SER A 79 -4.52 22.54 -5.25
N ALA A 80 -5.75 22.09 -4.97
CA ALA A 80 -6.04 21.11 -3.94
C ALA A 80 -5.41 19.76 -4.32
N ILE A 81 -4.44 19.34 -3.52
CA ILE A 81 -3.81 18.03 -3.66
C ILE A 81 -4.83 16.98 -3.25
N THR A 82 -5.25 16.13 -4.18
CA THR A 82 -6.24 15.05 -3.94
C THR A 82 -5.60 13.70 -3.63
N ASN A 83 -4.34 13.49 -4.03
CA ASN A 83 -3.63 12.21 -3.84
C ASN A 83 -3.31 11.92 -2.36
N HIS A 84 -3.75 10.77 -1.86
CA HIS A 84 -3.64 10.41 -0.44
C HIS A 84 -2.19 10.38 0.08
N TRP A 85 -1.23 9.87 -0.70
CA TRP A 85 0.18 9.87 -0.30
C TRP A 85 0.72 11.28 -0.14
N LEU A 86 0.50 12.15 -1.14
CA LEU A 86 1.00 13.50 -1.08
C LEU A 86 0.32 14.33 0.02
N ARG A 87 -0.97 14.09 0.30
CA ARG A 87 -1.70 14.71 1.43
C ARG A 87 -1.16 14.31 2.80
N SER A 88 -0.45 13.19 2.91
CA SER A 88 0.22 12.79 4.15
C SER A 88 1.53 13.54 4.42
N VAL A 89 2.05 14.25 3.41
CA VAL A 89 3.31 14.98 3.49
C VAL A 89 3.07 16.37 4.11
N PRO A 90 3.91 16.80 5.07
CA PRO A 90 3.86 18.15 5.63
C PRO A 90 3.94 19.23 4.55
N GLU A 91 3.10 20.26 4.65
CA GLU A 91 3.05 21.34 3.65
C GLU A 91 4.41 22.04 3.46
N SER A 92 5.17 22.18 4.55
CA SER A 92 6.52 22.78 4.53
C SER A 92 7.53 22.01 3.67
N LEU A 93 7.24 20.76 3.30
CA LEU A 93 8.12 19.93 2.49
C LEU A 93 7.71 19.89 1.01
N LEU A 94 6.51 20.36 0.65
CA LEU A 94 5.97 20.23 -0.72
C LEU A 94 6.76 21.00 -1.79
N PHE A 95 7.69 21.86 -1.41
CA PHE A 95 8.57 22.58 -2.34
C PHE A 95 9.99 22.00 -2.40
N ASP A 96 10.25 20.90 -1.68
CA ASP A 96 11.51 20.16 -1.71
C ASP A 96 11.24 18.70 -2.08
N GLU A 97 11.43 18.37 -3.36
CA GLU A 97 11.26 17.02 -3.91
C GLU A 97 12.04 15.96 -3.11
N ALA A 98 13.27 16.29 -2.69
CA ALA A 98 14.10 15.36 -1.93
C ALA A 98 13.50 15.10 -0.54
N ALA A 99 13.02 16.15 0.14
CA ALA A 99 12.35 16.02 1.42
C ALA A 99 11.06 15.19 1.33
N VAL A 100 10.23 15.40 0.28
CA VAL A 100 9.01 14.62 0.05
C VAL A 100 9.34 13.13 -0.11
N VAL A 101 10.31 12.78 -0.97
CA VAL A 101 10.68 11.38 -1.20
C VAL A 101 11.26 10.73 0.06
N ASN A 102 12.12 11.45 0.80
CA ASN A 102 12.68 10.94 2.04
C ASN A 102 11.60 10.75 3.12
N TYR A 103 10.67 11.68 3.24
CA TYR A 103 9.54 11.59 4.17
C TYR A 103 8.66 10.38 3.86
N LEU A 104 8.20 10.23 2.61
CA LEU A 104 7.36 9.09 2.19
C LEU A 104 8.07 7.75 2.41
N GLY A 105 9.35 7.66 2.06
CA GLY A 105 10.13 6.44 2.30
C GLY A 105 10.22 6.09 3.78
N MET A 106 10.40 7.06 4.67
CA MET A 106 10.43 6.83 6.11
C MET A 106 9.05 6.50 6.69
N VAL A 107 7.98 7.14 6.21
CA VAL A 107 6.59 6.81 6.60
C VAL A 107 6.29 5.34 6.30
N VAL A 108 6.58 4.89 5.08
CA VAL A 108 6.38 3.49 4.68
C VAL A 108 7.24 2.53 5.51
N ALA A 109 8.48 2.91 5.81
CA ALA A 109 9.41 2.04 6.52
C ALA A 109 9.00 1.73 7.97
N ILE A 110 8.42 2.71 8.69
CA ILE A 110 8.04 2.62 10.11
C ILE A 110 6.98 1.54 10.37
N ASP A 111 6.12 1.25 9.40
CA ASP A 111 5.06 0.23 9.44
C ASP A 111 3.98 0.36 10.53
N PHE A 112 2.82 -0.19 10.18
CA PHE A 112 1.56 -0.18 10.86
C PHE A 112 1.15 -1.61 11.30
N CYS A 113 1.91 -2.26 12.19
CA CYS A 113 1.43 -3.52 12.79
C CYS A 113 0.11 -3.29 13.58
N HIS A 114 -0.93 -4.08 13.27
CA HIS A 114 -2.15 -4.14 14.09
C HIS A 114 -1.92 -4.98 15.33
N TRP A 115 -2.55 -4.57 16.44
CA TRP A 115 -2.44 -5.27 17.71
C TRP A 115 -3.73 -6.03 17.98
N ALA A 116 -3.57 -7.34 17.91
CA ALA A 116 -4.53 -8.28 18.41
C ALA A 116 -4.54 -8.22 19.94
N GLU A 117 -5.71 -8.05 20.52
CA GLU A 117 -5.90 -8.07 21.96
C GLU A 117 -6.74 -9.26 22.41
N VAL A 118 -6.35 -9.80 23.57
CA VAL A 118 -7.11 -10.78 24.33
C VAL A 118 -7.67 -10.10 25.60
N PRO A 119 -8.96 -10.28 25.90
CA PRO A 119 -9.54 -9.80 27.15
C PRO A 119 -8.84 -10.45 28.33
N CYS A 120 -8.34 -9.64 29.26
CA CYS A 120 -7.87 -10.16 30.54
C CYS A 120 -8.96 -10.07 31.61
N LYS A 121 -8.88 -10.96 32.60
CA LYS A 121 -9.67 -10.85 33.83
C LYS A 121 -9.34 -9.49 34.48
N ALA A 122 -10.37 -8.75 34.90
CA ALA A 122 -10.31 -7.38 35.43
C ALA A 122 -10.34 -6.20 34.42
N GLY A 123 -10.88 -6.40 33.21
CA GLY A 123 -11.18 -5.28 32.29
C GLY A 123 -9.96 -4.63 31.64
N ARG A 124 -8.79 -5.27 31.75
CA ARG A 124 -7.58 -4.89 31.00
C ARG A 124 -7.48 -5.72 29.74
N THR A 125 -6.90 -5.18 28.69
CA THR A 125 -6.52 -5.92 27.47
C THR A 125 -5.04 -6.28 27.53
N ALA A 126 -4.66 -7.42 26.96
CA ALA A 126 -3.26 -7.79 26.75
C ALA A 126 -3.02 -8.12 25.27
N THR A 127 -1.79 -7.93 24.81
CA THR A 127 -1.38 -8.33 23.47
C THR A 127 -1.43 -9.84 23.33
N ALA A 128 -2.11 -10.32 22.29
CA ALA A 128 -2.21 -11.74 22.01
C ALA A 128 -0.84 -12.36 21.68
N SER A 129 -0.61 -13.55 22.22
CA SER A 129 0.51 -14.42 21.86
C SER A 129 0.20 -15.19 20.58
N VAL A 130 1.25 -15.63 19.90
CA VAL A 130 1.08 -16.50 18.73
C VAL A 130 0.37 -17.79 19.14
N GLY A 131 -0.62 -18.20 18.36
CA GLY A 131 -1.49 -19.35 18.64
C GLY A 131 -2.71 -19.03 19.51
N GLU A 132 -2.82 -17.81 20.05
CA GLU A 132 -4.00 -17.39 20.82
C GLU A 132 -5.10 -16.86 19.89
N GLU A 133 -6.34 -17.16 20.27
CA GLU A 133 -7.56 -16.61 19.64
C GLU A 133 -7.76 -15.16 20.10
N VAL A 134 -7.96 -14.28 19.14
CA VAL A 134 -8.05 -12.84 19.33
C VAL A 134 -9.51 -12.43 19.25
N THR A 135 -10.04 -11.87 20.32
CA THR A 135 -11.46 -11.49 20.39
C THR A 135 -11.67 -9.98 20.22
N GLY A 136 -10.61 -9.20 20.14
CA GLY A 136 -10.67 -7.74 19.95
C GLY A 136 -9.40 -7.15 19.34
N PHE A 137 -9.49 -5.92 18.88
CA PHE A 137 -8.35 -5.16 18.37
C PHE A 137 -8.23 -3.86 19.15
N ALA A 138 -7.03 -3.56 19.65
CA ALA A 138 -6.75 -2.22 20.13
C ALA A 138 -6.68 -1.28 18.92
N GLY A 139 -7.59 -0.31 18.87
CA GLY A 139 -7.44 0.84 18.00
C GLY A 139 -6.39 1.79 18.58
N PHE A 140 -5.43 2.20 17.76
CA PHE A 140 -4.66 3.40 18.03
C PHE A 140 -5.43 4.60 17.47
N TYR A 141 -5.71 5.61 18.29
CA TYR A 141 -6.49 6.77 17.89
C TYR A 141 -5.71 8.07 17.96
N ALA A 142 -6.07 9.02 17.10
CA ALA A 142 -5.63 10.41 17.21
C ALA A 142 -6.84 11.33 17.02
N ALA A 143 -7.00 12.28 17.93
CA ALA A 143 -8.04 13.30 17.81
C ALA A 143 -7.60 14.36 16.81
N VAL A 144 -8.48 14.71 15.89
CA VAL A 144 -8.32 15.86 15.01
C VAL A 144 -9.10 17.01 15.62
N ASP A 145 -8.38 18.07 15.98
CA ASP A 145 -9.02 19.29 16.45
C ASP A 145 -9.99 19.81 15.37
N PRO A 146 -11.22 20.18 15.73
CA PRO A 146 -12.12 20.82 14.79
C PRO A 146 -11.44 22.09 14.25
N PRO A 147 -11.61 22.43 12.97
CA PRO A 147 -11.05 23.65 12.41
C PRO A 147 -11.52 24.83 13.28
N SER A 148 -10.59 25.45 14.01
CA SER A 148 -10.92 26.54 14.91
C SER A 148 -11.49 27.70 14.09
N GLY A 149 -12.79 27.96 14.23
CA GLY A 149 -13.52 29.00 13.46
C GLY A 149 -13.02 30.44 13.67
N ALA A 150 -12.02 30.66 14.54
CA ALA A 150 -11.49 31.97 14.86
C ALA A 150 -10.49 32.54 13.84
N SER A 151 -10.04 31.77 12.83
CA SER A 151 -9.08 32.26 11.81
C SER A 151 -9.72 32.61 10.45
N ALA A 152 -11.05 32.72 10.36
CA ALA A 152 -11.75 33.02 9.10
C ALA A 152 -11.61 34.47 8.60
N VAL A 153 -10.89 35.34 9.31
CA VAL A 153 -10.64 36.73 8.87
C VAL A 153 -9.13 36.97 8.78
N GLY A 154 -8.54 36.56 7.66
CA GLY A 154 -7.17 36.93 7.29
C GLY A 154 -6.36 35.77 6.71
N ASN A 155 -6.22 35.78 5.39
CA ASN A 155 -5.34 34.94 4.56
C ASN A 155 -5.76 33.47 4.32
N GLY A 156 -6.56 33.27 3.27
CA GLY A 156 -6.24 32.45 2.08
C GLY A 156 -5.69 31.01 2.18
N GLY A 157 -5.59 30.38 3.35
CA GLY A 157 -5.03 29.03 3.47
C GLY A 157 -5.49 28.32 4.74
N THR A 158 -6.65 27.67 4.71
CA THR A 158 -7.07 26.73 5.78
C THR A 158 -8.19 25.77 5.35
N THR A 159 -8.14 25.27 4.12
CA THR A 159 -8.98 24.11 3.68
C THR A 159 -8.41 22.76 4.14
N ALA A 160 -7.20 22.73 4.71
CA ALA A 160 -6.48 21.49 5.01
C ALA A 160 -7.11 20.64 6.13
N SER A 161 -7.66 21.25 7.20
CA SER A 161 -8.16 20.49 8.36
C SER A 161 -9.43 19.68 8.04
N ALA A 162 -10.40 20.30 7.35
CA ALA A 162 -11.64 19.62 6.94
C ALA A 162 -11.36 18.46 5.98
N ALA A 163 -10.43 18.66 5.04
CA ALA A 163 -10.08 17.64 4.08
C ALA A 163 -9.40 16.44 4.78
N VAL A 164 -8.58 16.66 5.82
CA VAL A 164 -7.93 15.57 6.58
C VAL A 164 -8.93 14.70 7.32
N ALA A 165 -10.02 15.28 7.84
CA ALA A 165 -11.11 14.50 8.44
C ALA A 165 -11.80 13.60 7.41
N GLU A 166 -12.04 14.08 6.19
CA GLU A 166 -12.70 13.31 5.12
C GLU A 166 -11.86 12.13 4.60
N LEU A 167 -10.53 12.26 4.66
CA LEU A 167 -9.55 11.25 4.22
C LEU A 167 -9.52 9.98 5.09
N PHE A 168 -9.90 10.14 6.35
CA PHE A 168 -9.56 9.20 7.41
C PHE A 168 -10.73 8.91 8.37
N ALA A 169 -11.85 9.62 8.24
CA ALA A 169 -13.09 9.25 8.89
C ALA A 169 -13.61 7.96 8.24
N GLU A 170 -13.90 6.96 9.08
CA GLU A 170 -14.67 5.82 8.61
C GLU A 170 -16.04 6.34 8.11
N PRO A 171 -16.56 5.85 6.97
CA PRO A 171 -17.92 6.18 6.59
C PRO A 171 -18.84 5.84 7.76
N PRO A 172 -19.77 6.74 8.14
CA PRO A 172 -20.62 6.52 9.30
C PRO A 172 -21.27 5.14 9.15
N SER A 173 -21.04 4.26 10.13
CA SER A 173 -21.64 2.93 10.15
C SER A 173 -23.13 3.09 9.89
N ALA A 174 -23.68 2.34 8.93
CA ALA A 174 -25.10 2.35 8.57
C ALA A 174 -25.99 1.75 9.68
N VAL A 175 -25.78 2.18 10.92
CA VAL A 175 -26.65 1.90 12.05
C VAL A 175 -27.86 2.82 11.89
N GLY A 176 -29.05 2.22 11.84
CA GLY A 176 -30.30 2.86 11.45
C GLY A 176 -30.53 4.19 12.17
N LYS A 177 -30.75 5.25 11.40
CA LYS A 177 -31.23 6.54 11.92
C LYS A 177 -32.66 6.36 12.42
N GLU A 178 -32.84 6.25 13.73
CA GLU A 178 -34.13 6.57 14.34
C GLU A 178 -34.39 8.08 14.17
N LEU A 179 -35.56 8.38 13.60
CA LEU A 179 -35.99 9.72 13.26
C LEU A 179 -36.63 10.36 14.51
N GLY A 180 -36.07 11.46 15.00
CA GLY A 180 -36.86 12.44 15.77
C GLY A 180 -36.34 12.81 17.16
N THR A 181 -35.32 13.66 17.21
CA THR A 181 -35.20 14.69 18.26
C THR A 181 -34.32 15.83 17.75
N LEU A 182 -34.84 17.07 17.79
CA LEU A 182 -34.08 18.28 17.46
C LEU A 182 -33.06 18.56 18.57
N SER A 183 -31.79 18.28 18.30
CA SER A 183 -30.68 18.50 19.24
C SER A 183 -30.20 19.96 19.20
N THR A 184 -30.16 20.60 20.37
CA THR A 184 -29.34 21.78 20.64
C THR A 184 -27.89 21.55 20.21
N ALA A 185 -27.26 22.58 19.62
CA ALA A 185 -25.91 22.53 19.03
C ALA A 185 -24.84 22.26 20.10
N ALA A 186 -24.64 20.98 20.43
CA ALA A 186 -23.48 20.53 21.18
C ALA A 186 -22.21 20.85 20.37
N ALA A 187 -21.15 21.30 21.05
CA ALA A 187 -19.84 21.47 20.43
C ALA A 187 -19.48 20.19 19.66
N ALA A 188 -19.13 20.32 18.38
CA ALA A 188 -18.83 19.17 17.54
C ALA A 188 -17.74 18.33 18.21
N ALA A 189 -18.06 17.07 18.51
CA ALA A 189 -17.08 16.14 19.08
C ALA A 189 -15.87 16.04 18.14
N PRO A 190 -14.64 15.92 18.68
CA PRO A 190 -13.44 15.79 17.85
C PRO A 190 -13.54 14.56 16.95
N THR A 191 -13.15 14.72 15.69
CA THR A 191 -13.07 13.58 14.77
C THR A 191 -11.92 12.68 15.21
N LEU A 192 -12.21 11.40 15.46
CA LEU A 192 -11.20 10.41 15.82
C LEU A 192 -10.68 9.70 14.57
N LEU A 193 -9.37 9.77 14.34
CA LEU A 193 -8.69 8.91 13.37
C LEU A 193 -8.29 7.61 14.05
N ARG A 194 -8.17 6.53 13.26
CA ARG A 194 -7.81 5.19 13.73
C ARG A 194 -6.64 4.60 12.93
N GLY A 195 -5.80 3.80 13.59
CA GLY A 195 -4.83 2.93 12.95
C GLY A 195 -3.78 3.68 12.13
N SER A 196 -3.57 3.29 10.86
CA SER A 196 -2.58 3.92 9.99
C SER A 196 -2.86 5.41 9.74
N ALA A 197 -4.13 5.79 9.62
CA ALA A 197 -4.54 7.19 9.49
C ALA A 197 -4.11 8.06 10.69
N ALA A 198 -4.37 7.59 11.91
CA ALA A 198 -3.97 8.28 13.13
C ALA A 198 -2.44 8.45 13.20
N MET A 199 -1.68 7.41 12.84
CA MET A 199 -0.23 7.49 12.82
C MET A 199 0.29 8.46 11.75
N MET A 200 -0.21 8.39 10.51
CA MET A 200 0.18 9.33 9.45
C MET A 200 -0.09 10.78 9.85
N TYR A 201 -1.23 11.02 10.51
CA TYR A 201 -1.57 12.32 11.07
C TYR A 201 -0.55 12.78 12.11
N LEU A 202 -0.21 11.95 13.11
CA LEU A 202 0.75 12.30 14.15
C LEU A 202 2.17 12.52 13.60
N LEU A 203 2.63 11.66 12.68
CA LEU A 203 3.93 11.81 12.03
C LEU A 203 4.02 13.11 11.24
N ARG A 204 2.94 13.49 10.53
CA ARG A 204 2.85 14.76 9.84
C ARG A 204 2.89 15.94 10.82
N ARG A 205 2.07 15.89 11.88
CA ARG A 205 1.98 16.90 12.95
C ARG A 205 3.29 17.10 13.70
N ALA A 206 4.05 16.03 13.93
CA ALA A 206 5.38 16.09 14.51
C ALA A 206 6.31 17.02 13.71
N VAL A 207 6.21 17.00 12.38
CA VAL A 207 6.99 17.90 11.52
C VAL A 207 6.38 19.31 11.49
N GLU A 208 5.07 19.44 11.28
CA GLU A 208 4.42 20.74 11.07
C GLU A 208 4.38 21.60 12.34
N VAL A 209 4.03 21.01 13.48
CA VAL A 209 3.81 21.72 14.75
C VAL A 209 5.02 21.64 15.65
N HIS A 210 5.58 20.45 15.82
CA HIS A 210 6.69 20.24 16.74
C HIS A 210 8.05 20.47 16.09
N ARG A 211 8.09 20.76 14.78
CA ARG A 211 9.31 20.96 13.99
C ARG A 211 10.33 19.82 14.18
N LEU A 212 9.81 18.60 14.38
CA LEU A 212 10.60 17.41 14.66
C LEU A 212 10.90 16.67 13.35
N PRO A 213 12.14 16.71 12.84
CA PRO A 213 12.49 16.11 11.55
C PRO A 213 12.77 14.60 11.72
N TRP A 214 11.80 13.85 12.24
CA TRP A 214 11.92 12.42 12.56
C TRP A 214 12.30 11.56 11.35
N PHE A 215 12.00 12.02 10.13
CA PHE A 215 12.33 11.36 8.86
C PHE A 215 13.78 11.62 8.38
N CYS A 216 14.53 12.50 9.06
CA CYS A 216 15.90 12.87 8.68
C CYS A 216 16.92 11.91 9.33
N PRO A 217 17.73 11.16 8.56
CA PRO A 217 18.76 10.29 9.12
C PRO A 217 19.75 11.01 10.04
N ASP A 218 20.18 12.23 9.68
CA ASP A 218 21.14 13.01 10.48
C ASP A 218 20.58 13.42 11.84
N PHE A 219 19.26 13.65 11.93
CA PHE A 219 18.60 13.89 13.21
C PHE A 219 18.60 12.62 14.06
N LEU A 220 18.23 11.48 13.47
CA LEU A 220 18.16 10.19 14.15
C LEU A 220 19.54 9.71 14.64
N GLN A 221 20.61 10.00 13.88
CA GLN A 221 21.99 9.66 14.26
C GLN A 221 22.45 10.27 15.59
N ARG A 222 21.82 11.35 16.04
CA ARG A 222 22.12 11.96 17.35
C ARG A 222 21.81 11.04 18.53
N PHE A 223 20.98 10.02 18.31
CA PHE A 223 20.59 9.03 19.32
C PHE A 223 21.20 7.65 19.07
N ARG A 224 22.26 7.55 18.27
CA ARG A 224 22.89 6.27 17.95
C ARG A 224 23.34 5.56 19.23
N GLY A 225 22.83 4.34 19.42
CA GLY A 225 23.09 3.53 20.62
C GLY A 225 22.23 3.89 21.84
N ASP A 226 21.36 4.90 21.77
CA ASP A 226 20.47 5.32 22.85
C ASP A 226 19.00 5.36 22.41
N THR A 227 18.39 4.16 22.36
CA THR A 227 16.97 3.99 22.04
C THR A 227 16.06 4.73 23.03
N ALA A 228 16.45 4.85 24.31
CA ALA A 228 15.62 5.48 25.33
C ALA A 228 15.52 7.00 25.10
N ALA A 229 16.64 7.66 24.84
CA ALA A 229 16.66 9.07 24.46
C ALA A 229 15.91 9.30 23.13
N ALA A 230 16.11 8.44 22.13
CA ALA A 230 15.37 8.52 20.87
C ALA A 230 13.85 8.39 21.09
N THR A 231 13.43 7.46 21.94
CA THR A 231 12.00 7.25 22.26
C THR A 231 11.41 8.47 22.95
N SER A 232 12.15 9.07 23.88
CA SER A 232 11.72 10.31 24.54
C SER A 232 11.61 11.47 23.55
N ALA A 233 12.59 11.63 22.65
CA ALA A 233 12.60 12.70 21.65
C ALA A 233 11.49 12.53 20.58
N LEU A 234 11.17 11.29 20.23
CA LEU A 234 10.15 10.94 19.24
C LEU A 234 8.76 10.73 19.86
N ARG A 235 8.57 11.04 21.15
CA ARG A 235 7.31 10.78 21.87
C ARG A 235 6.08 11.31 21.13
N VAL A 236 6.15 12.53 20.59
CA VAL A 236 5.03 13.17 19.87
C VAL A 236 4.66 12.47 18.55
N CYS A 237 5.54 11.64 17.99
CA CYS A 237 5.24 10.83 16.80
C CYS A 237 4.32 9.64 17.12
N PHE A 238 4.26 9.21 18.38
CA PHE A 238 3.63 7.95 18.79
C PHE A 238 2.59 8.12 19.91
N LEU A 239 2.29 9.36 20.28
CA LEU A 239 1.35 9.69 21.35
C LEU A 239 -0.05 9.88 20.76
N GLY A 240 -0.90 8.85 20.89
CA GLY A 240 -2.30 8.91 20.50
C GLY A 240 -3.19 9.54 21.57
N CYS A 241 -4.51 9.42 21.38
CA CYS A 241 -5.52 9.73 22.38
C CYS A 241 -6.28 8.48 22.80
N GLU A 242 -6.72 8.42 24.06
CA GLU A 242 -7.76 7.50 24.48
C GLU A 242 -9.15 8.12 24.22
N GLN A 243 -10.16 7.29 24.04
CA GLN A 243 -11.54 7.71 23.77
C GLN A 243 -12.17 8.49 24.96
N ASP A 244 -11.52 8.54 26.13
CA ASP A 244 -12.03 9.06 27.41
C ASP A 244 -11.25 10.27 27.99
N GLY A 245 -10.23 10.75 27.28
CA GLY A 245 -9.55 12.01 27.58
C GLY A 245 -8.48 11.99 28.69
N VAL A 246 -7.97 10.83 29.15
CA VAL A 246 -6.92 10.85 30.20
C VAL A 246 -5.71 9.90 30.02
N THR A 247 -5.76 8.78 29.26
CA THR A 247 -4.56 7.92 29.14
C THR A 247 -3.76 8.15 27.84
N PRO A 248 -2.41 8.22 27.91
CA PRO A 248 -1.56 8.10 26.74
C PRO A 248 -1.56 6.66 26.23
N LEU A 249 -2.31 6.36 25.17
CA LEU A 249 -2.07 5.16 24.37
C LEU A 249 -0.81 5.37 23.53
N TRP A 250 0.33 4.91 24.04
CA TRP A 250 1.52 4.77 23.21
C TRP A 250 1.21 3.84 22.05
N MET A 251 1.61 4.22 20.84
CA MET A 251 1.51 3.33 19.69
C MET A 251 2.23 2.01 20.04
N PRO A 252 1.56 0.84 20.02
CA PRO A 252 2.17 -0.34 20.60
C PRO A 252 3.39 -0.78 19.78
N CYS A 253 4.47 -1.19 20.44
CA CYS A 253 5.83 -1.33 19.87
C CYS A 253 6.49 -0.02 19.41
N THR A 254 6.26 1.06 20.15
CA THR A 254 7.00 2.32 19.93
C THR A 254 8.51 2.08 19.94
N ARG A 255 9.02 1.30 20.91
CA ARG A 255 10.46 1.05 21.03
C ARG A 255 11.02 0.39 19.77
N GLU A 256 10.38 -0.65 19.26
CA GLU A 256 10.82 -1.39 18.08
C GLU A 256 10.76 -0.51 16.82
N ARG A 257 9.77 0.39 16.71
CA ARG A 257 9.73 1.39 15.63
C ARG A 257 10.85 2.40 15.73
N VAL A 258 11.18 2.86 16.93
CA VAL A 258 12.32 3.75 17.16
C VAL A 258 13.63 3.03 16.83
N GLU A 259 13.81 1.79 17.28
CA GLU A 259 14.98 0.96 16.92
C GLU A 259 15.10 0.75 15.41
N LEU A 260 13.97 0.53 14.72
CA LEU A 260 13.92 0.43 13.26
C LEU A 260 14.36 1.74 12.59
N LEU A 261 13.87 2.88 13.07
CA LEU A 261 14.26 4.20 12.56
C LEU A 261 15.77 4.46 12.72
N LEU A 262 16.32 4.17 13.91
CA LEU A 262 17.75 4.30 14.17
C LEU A 262 18.57 3.37 13.27
N SER A 263 18.13 2.11 13.11
CA SER A 263 18.78 1.12 12.23
C SER A 263 18.75 1.53 10.74
N LEU A 264 17.65 2.14 10.28
CA LEU A 264 17.57 2.71 8.93
C LEU A 264 18.48 3.92 8.77
N ALA A 265 18.51 4.82 9.76
CA ALA A 265 19.41 5.97 9.75
C ALA A 265 20.88 5.53 9.66
N ASP A 266 21.27 4.51 10.45
CA ASP A 266 22.61 3.91 10.39
C ASP A 266 22.93 3.39 8.98
N ALA A 267 21.99 2.68 8.34
CA ALA A 267 22.16 2.18 6.98
C ALA A 267 22.30 3.31 5.93
N PHE A 268 21.55 4.40 6.08
CA PHE A 268 21.65 5.57 5.21
C PHE A 268 22.99 6.28 5.35
N VAL A 269 23.44 6.54 6.58
CA VAL A 269 24.71 7.21 6.86
C VAL A 269 25.90 6.36 6.41
N ALA A 270 25.89 5.06 6.72
CA ALA A 270 26.95 4.14 6.32
C ALA A 270 27.14 4.09 4.79
N ARG A 271 26.05 4.27 4.03
CA ARG A 271 26.07 4.29 2.55
C ARG A 271 26.08 5.68 1.94
N GLN A 272 26.13 6.73 2.77
CA GLN A 272 26.04 8.13 2.37
C GLN A 272 24.86 8.42 1.42
N THR A 273 23.74 7.75 1.65
CA THR A 273 22.57 7.75 0.76
C THR A 273 21.28 8.20 1.46
N SER A 274 20.20 8.32 0.71
CA SER A 274 18.84 8.63 1.17
C SER A 274 17.85 8.04 0.17
N TYR A 275 16.56 7.93 0.51
CA TYR A 275 15.55 7.46 -0.47
C TYR A 275 15.60 8.26 -1.77
N TYR A 276 15.74 9.59 -1.68
CA TYR A 276 15.89 10.44 -2.86
C TYR A 276 17.15 10.12 -3.69
N LYS A 277 18.30 9.92 -3.04
CA LYS A 277 19.53 9.50 -3.75
C LYS A 277 19.37 8.13 -4.40
N LEU A 278 18.69 7.18 -3.74
CA LEU A 278 18.38 5.86 -4.31
C LEU A 278 17.44 5.97 -5.52
N LEU A 279 16.42 6.81 -5.44
CA LEU A 279 15.54 7.10 -6.57
C LEU A 279 16.35 7.65 -7.73
N ARG A 280 17.15 8.71 -7.52
CA ARG A 280 17.98 9.29 -8.60
C ARG A 280 18.94 8.27 -9.23
N ALA A 281 19.47 7.34 -8.45
CA ALA A 281 20.40 6.32 -8.93
C ALA A 281 19.73 5.19 -9.74
N CYS A 282 18.41 5.00 -9.66
CA CYS A 282 17.74 3.85 -10.27
C CYS A 282 17.45 3.98 -11.77
N GLY A 283 17.74 5.15 -12.37
CA GLY A 283 17.56 5.37 -13.81
C GLY A 283 16.11 5.30 -14.30
N GLY A 284 15.13 5.48 -13.41
CA GLY A 284 13.71 5.37 -13.75
C GLY A 284 13.16 3.94 -13.77
N LEU A 285 13.94 2.97 -13.28
CA LEU A 285 13.54 1.57 -13.19
C LEU A 285 13.21 1.18 -11.74
N LEU A 286 12.14 0.41 -11.55
CA LEU A 286 11.80 -0.25 -10.30
C LEU A 286 12.63 -1.50 -10.08
N PHE A 287 12.71 -2.35 -11.10
CA PHE A 287 13.39 -3.62 -11.04
C PHE A 287 14.64 -3.60 -11.92
N ALA A 288 15.59 -4.51 -11.66
CA ALA A 288 16.76 -4.59 -12.51
C ALA A 288 16.35 -4.96 -13.94
N PRO A 289 17.01 -4.42 -14.98
CA PRO A 289 16.83 -4.95 -16.33
C PRO A 289 17.31 -6.41 -16.34
N ASP A 290 16.69 -7.25 -17.17
CA ASP A 290 17.02 -8.68 -17.25
C ASP A 290 18.54 -8.87 -17.34
N ALA A 291 19.08 -9.83 -16.58
CA ALA A 291 20.51 -9.98 -16.27
C ALA A 291 21.47 -9.99 -17.48
N ALA A 292 20.96 -10.13 -18.71
CA ALA A 292 21.70 -9.92 -19.95
C ALA A 292 22.17 -8.46 -20.16
N ALA A 293 21.53 -7.48 -19.51
CA ALA A 293 21.82 -6.06 -19.66
C ALA A 293 22.86 -5.57 -18.61
N ALA A 294 24.13 -5.77 -18.94
CA ALA A 294 25.34 -5.06 -18.49
C ALA A 294 25.61 -4.87 -16.97
N ALA A 295 26.86 -5.14 -16.57
CA ALA A 295 27.42 -4.83 -15.25
C ALA A 295 27.35 -3.33 -14.85
N THR A 296 27.01 -2.45 -15.79
CA THR A 296 26.91 -0.99 -15.63
C THR A 296 25.47 -0.49 -15.56
N ALA A 297 24.46 -1.35 -15.72
CA ALA A 297 23.07 -0.91 -15.68
C ALA A 297 22.69 -0.41 -14.26
N PRO A 298 21.90 0.68 -14.16
CA PRO A 298 21.44 1.15 -12.87
C PRO A 298 20.66 0.04 -12.16
N CYS A 299 20.98 -0.18 -10.89
CA CYS A 299 20.18 -1.08 -10.07
C CYS A 299 18.79 -0.48 -9.90
N GLY A 300 17.74 -1.26 -10.18
CA GLY A 300 16.37 -0.82 -9.98
C GLY A 300 16.12 -0.33 -8.54
N PHE A 301 15.11 0.51 -8.35
CA PHE A 301 14.78 1.11 -7.07
C PHE A 301 14.50 0.06 -5.98
N VAL A 302 13.66 -0.95 -6.28
CA VAL A 302 13.27 -2.01 -5.34
C VAL A 302 14.46 -2.86 -4.89
N PRO A 303 15.30 -3.43 -5.79
CA PRO A 303 16.49 -4.16 -5.37
C PRO A 303 17.47 -3.32 -4.54
N THR A 304 17.54 -2.01 -4.82
CA THR A 304 18.38 -1.10 -4.03
C THR A 304 17.86 -0.92 -2.61
N LEU A 305 16.54 -0.85 -2.40
CA LEU A 305 15.92 -0.86 -1.08
C LEU A 305 16.18 -2.17 -0.33
N VAL A 306 16.01 -3.31 -1.01
CA VAL A 306 16.29 -4.65 -0.43
C VAL A 306 17.74 -4.75 0.05
N ARG A 307 18.68 -4.21 -0.74
CA ARG A 307 20.10 -4.16 -0.36
C ARG A 307 20.36 -3.16 0.75
N LEU A 308 19.65 -2.03 0.80
CA LEU A 308 19.84 -0.96 1.79
C LEU A 308 19.69 -1.50 3.21
N HIS A 309 18.57 -2.17 3.50
CA HIS A 309 18.23 -2.53 4.87
C HIS A 309 17.34 -3.78 4.89
N ARG A 310 17.58 -4.68 5.87
CA ARG A 310 16.85 -5.95 6.02
C ARG A 310 15.32 -5.80 6.13
N ARG A 311 14.84 -4.61 6.50
CA ARG A 311 13.41 -4.28 6.55
C ARG A 311 12.70 -4.47 5.21
N TYR A 312 13.43 -4.26 4.12
CA TYR A 312 12.95 -4.41 2.75
C TYR A 312 13.14 -5.82 2.19
N ALA A 313 13.92 -6.67 2.87
CA ALA A 313 14.17 -8.04 2.46
C ALA A 313 13.03 -8.96 2.93
N ASP A 314 12.02 -9.09 2.09
CA ASP A 314 10.79 -9.82 2.39
C ASP A 314 10.59 -10.96 1.39
N PHE A 315 10.92 -12.18 1.83
CA PHE A 315 10.96 -13.39 1.01
C PHE A 315 10.27 -14.54 1.74
N ALA A 316 9.38 -15.24 1.04
CA ALA A 316 8.73 -16.45 1.51
C ALA A 316 9.52 -17.69 1.05
N ARG A 317 9.59 -18.70 1.92
CA ARG A 317 10.20 -20.00 1.63
C ARG A 317 9.10 -21.03 1.44
N VAL A 318 8.97 -21.56 0.24
CA VAL A 318 7.94 -22.53 -0.13
C VAL A 318 8.62 -23.86 -0.45
N PRO A 319 8.29 -24.96 0.25
CA PRO A 319 8.76 -26.29 -0.15
C PRO A 319 8.33 -26.62 -1.59
N VAL A 320 9.24 -27.13 -2.40
CA VAL A 320 8.94 -27.58 -3.77
C VAL A 320 8.25 -28.94 -3.69
N GLU A 321 6.94 -28.97 -3.87
CA GLU A 321 6.19 -30.22 -4.02
C GLU A 321 6.32 -30.69 -5.49
N GLY A 322 7.26 -31.61 -5.74
CA GLY A 322 7.47 -32.18 -7.07
C GLY A 322 6.50 -33.34 -7.36
N PRO A 323 5.73 -33.33 -8.48
CA PRO A 323 4.89 -34.47 -8.90
C PRO A 323 5.68 -35.70 -9.43
N GLY A 324 6.92 -35.89 -9.00
CA GLY A 324 7.83 -36.90 -9.56
C GLY A 324 9.02 -37.30 -8.70
N CYS A 325 9.10 -36.86 -7.44
CA CYS A 325 10.24 -37.18 -6.54
C CYS A 325 9.95 -38.38 -5.61
N THR A 326 9.23 -39.40 -6.09
CA THR A 326 8.94 -40.64 -5.34
C THR A 326 9.93 -41.77 -5.61
N GLY A 327 11.08 -41.50 -6.23
CA GLY A 327 12.07 -42.52 -6.57
C GLY A 327 13.41 -42.36 -5.85
N GLY A 328 13.65 -43.17 -4.83
CA GLY A 328 15.02 -43.53 -4.41
C GLY A 328 15.38 -43.21 -2.96
N ASN A 329 15.17 -44.19 -2.08
CA ASN A 329 15.79 -44.26 -0.76
C ASN A 329 17.32 -44.15 -0.88
N THR A 330 17.92 -43.11 -0.28
CA THR A 330 19.07 -43.15 0.66
C THR A 330 19.82 -41.81 0.66
N GLY A 331 19.73 -41.07 1.77
CA GLY A 331 20.51 -39.86 2.06
C GLY A 331 19.64 -38.63 2.25
N GLU A 332 19.69 -38.03 3.44
CA GLU A 332 18.98 -36.81 3.85
C GLU A 332 19.33 -35.58 2.98
N ALA A 333 18.85 -35.53 1.73
CA ALA A 333 18.86 -34.29 0.96
C ALA A 333 17.79 -33.35 1.55
N ALA A 334 18.22 -32.19 2.04
CA ALA A 334 17.31 -31.16 2.50
C ALA A 334 16.26 -30.87 1.41
N PRO A 335 14.96 -30.71 1.76
CA PRO A 335 13.92 -30.49 0.77
C PRO A 335 14.25 -29.26 -0.07
N ASP A 336 14.04 -29.36 -1.39
CA ASP A 336 14.20 -28.22 -2.28
C ASP A 336 13.24 -27.10 -1.84
N VAL A 337 13.80 -25.96 -1.45
CA VAL A 337 13.02 -24.78 -1.03
C VAL A 337 13.06 -23.75 -2.14
N CYS A 338 11.88 -23.39 -2.63
CA CYS A 338 11.67 -22.26 -3.49
C CYS A 338 11.63 -20.95 -2.67
N ILE A 339 12.28 -19.90 -3.20
CA ILE A 339 12.25 -18.56 -2.60
C ILE A 339 11.36 -17.68 -3.46
N VAL A 340 10.27 -17.17 -2.86
CA VAL A 340 9.34 -16.24 -3.50
C VAL A 340 9.59 -14.83 -2.94
N PRO A 341 10.00 -13.84 -3.76
CA PRO A 341 10.04 -12.46 -3.32
C PRO A 341 8.60 -11.95 -3.08
N VAL A 342 8.29 -11.54 -1.85
CA VAL A 342 7.01 -10.89 -1.53
C VAL A 342 7.19 -9.36 -1.57
N LEU A 343 8.33 -8.88 -1.06
CA LEU A 343 8.83 -7.51 -1.21
C LEU A 343 7.82 -6.41 -0.86
N LYS A 344 6.95 -6.68 0.12
CA LYS A 344 5.79 -5.82 0.41
C LYS A 344 6.19 -4.36 0.59
N LEU A 345 7.09 -4.09 1.54
CA LEU A 345 7.48 -2.72 1.86
C LEU A 345 8.21 -2.04 0.71
N SER A 346 9.04 -2.77 -0.04
CA SER A 346 9.75 -2.18 -1.18
C SER A 346 8.80 -1.78 -2.30
N GLN A 347 7.81 -2.63 -2.59
CA GLN A 347 6.75 -2.33 -3.57
C GLN A 347 5.89 -1.15 -3.10
N LEU A 348 5.56 -1.11 -1.81
CA LEU A 348 4.77 -0.01 -1.24
C LEU A 348 5.53 1.33 -1.26
N THR A 349 6.83 1.34 -0.95
CA THR A 349 7.65 2.56 -1.07
C THR A 349 7.70 3.05 -2.51
N ALA A 350 7.85 2.14 -3.47
CA ALA A 350 7.79 2.45 -4.89
C ALA A 350 6.42 3.00 -5.30
N LEU A 351 5.33 2.38 -4.86
CA LEU A 351 3.95 2.79 -5.14
C LEU A 351 3.65 4.19 -4.57
N ALA A 352 4.07 4.47 -3.34
CA ALA A 352 3.91 5.78 -2.72
C ALA A 352 4.60 6.88 -3.54
N ILE A 353 5.82 6.63 -4.03
CA ILE A 353 6.57 7.56 -4.88
C ILE A 353 5.91 7.71 -6.26
N GLU A 354 5.54 6.58 -6.90
CA GLU A 354 4.90 6.53 -8.22
C GLU A 354 3.59 7.34 -8.24
N GLN A 355 2.82 7.30 -7.16
CA GLN A 355 1.57 8.04 -7.04
C GLN A 355 1.76 9.51 -6.61
N ALA A 356 2.70 9.80 -5.70
CA ALA A 356 2.83 11.14 -5.13
C ALA A 356 3.58 12.12 -6.03
N LEU A 357 4.69 11.72 -6.66
CA LEU A 357 5.56 12.66 -7.39
C LEU A 357 4.91 13.27 -8.63
N PRO A 358 4.14 12.55 -9.47
CA PRO A 358 3.46 13.18 -10.59
C PRO A 358 2.50 14.29 -10.16
N VAL A 359 1.87 14.16 -8.99
CA VAL A 359 0.99 15.18 -8.42
C VAL A 359 1.79 16.34 -7.84
N LEU A 360 2.90 16.05 -7.15
CA LEU A 360 3.82 17.06 -6.65
C LEU A 360 4.36 17.96 -7.77
N TRP A 361 4.83 17.37 -8.87
CA TRP A 361 5.39 18.12 -10.00
C TRP A 361 4.37 19.03 -10.68
N ARG A 362 3.12 18.57 -10.83
CA ARG A 362 2.03 19.40 -11.34
C ARG A 362 1.69 20.53 -10.37
N TYR A 363 1.63 20.23 -9.07
CA TYR A 363 1.36 21.21 -8.02
C TYR A 363 2.43 22.32 -7.99
N GLN A 364 3.71 21.94 -8.03
CA GLN A 364 4.83 22.88 -8.06
C GLN A 364 4.81 23.74 -9.33
N ALA A 365 4.57 23.14 -10.50
CA ALA A 365 4.49 23.86 -11.77
C ALA A 365 3.34 24.89 -11.77
N ALA A 366 2.16 24.52 -11.26
CA ALA A 366 1.03 25.44 -11.14
C ALA A 366 1.33 26.60 -10.17
N SER A 367 2.01 26.32 -9.07
CA SER A 367 2.39 27.33 -8.06
C SER A 367 3.42 28.33 -8.59
N SER A 368 4.37 27.89 -9.44
CA SER A 368 5.38 28.78 -10.04
C SER A 368 4.78 29.80 -11.01
N VAL A 369 3.72 29.44 -11.75
CA VAL A 369 3.06 30.34 -12.72
C VAL A 369 2.32 31.49 -12.03
N SER A 370 1.80 31.25 -10.82
CA SER A 370 1.07 32.27 -10.05
C SER A 370 1.99 33.33 -9.42
N SER A 371 3.29 33.02 -9.20
CA SER A 371 4.24 33.89 -8.50
C SER A 371 5.02 34.83 -9.43
N LYS A 372 4.39 35.33 -10.50
CA LYS A 372 5.01 36.19 -11.53
C LYS A 372 5.59 37.54 -11.04
N SER A 373 5.70 37.83 -9.74
CA SER A 373 6.15 39.14 -9.25
C SER A 373 7.29 39.16 -8.21
N LEU A 374 8.01 38.08 -7.90
CA LEU A 374 9.22 38.20 -7.08
C LEU A 374 10.39 37.42 -7.66
N HIS A 375 11.46 38.15 -7.95
CA HIS A 375 12.77 37.68 -8.37
C HIS A 375 13.23 36.44 -7.58
N SER A 376 13.05 35.24 -8.14
CA SER A 376 13.74 34.05 -7.63
C SER A 376 14.84 33.67 -8.61
N LYS A 377 16.06 33.64 -8.06
CA LYS A 377 17.25 33.07 -8.69
C LYS A 377 16.92 31.66 -9.15
N LEU A 378 17.25 31.35 -10.41
CA LEU A 378 17.29 29.99 -10.94
C LEU A 378 18.01 29.10 -9.90
N PRO A 379 17.44 27.95 -9.50
CA PRO A 379 18.10 27.07 -8.55
C PRO A 379 19.49 26.69 -9.07
N PRO A 380 20.50 26.57 -8.18
CA PRO A 380 21.87 26.26 -8.58
C PRO A 380 21.86 25.00 -9.44
N SER A 381 22.51 25.09 -10.60
CA SER A 381 22.63 24.08 -11.65
C SER A 381 22.66 22.66 -11.09
N ALA A 382 21.49 22.04 -10.97
CA ALA A 382 21.40 20.59 -10.85
C ALA A 382 22.11 20.02 -12.08
N PRO A 383 22.93 18.95 -11.95
CA PRO A 383 23.61 18.37 -13.09
C PRO A 383 22.57 18.09 -14.18
N ALA A 384 22.74 18.72 -15.35
CA ALA A 384 21.76 18.87 -16.41
C ALA A 384 21.23 17.56 -17.03
N ASN A 385 21.62 16.40 -16.48
CA ASN A 385 21.44 15.07 -17.05
C ASN A 385 20.82 14.08 -16.06
N CYS A 386 19.93 14.54 -15.18
CA CYS A 386 19.20 13.68 -14.24
C CYS A 386 17.86 13.27 -14.86
N TRP A 387 17.69 11.98 -15.18
CA TRP A 387 16.46 11.42 -15.76
C TRP A 387 15.18 11.86 -15.01
N LEU A 388 15.28 12.05 -13.70
CA LEU A 388 14.17 12.47 -12.84
C LEU A 388 13.71 13.90 -13.13
N THR A 389 14.63 14.82 -13.41
CA THR A 389 14.31 16.22 -13.74
C THR A 389 13.61 16.33 -15.10
N ASP A 390 14.12 15.59 -16.08
CA ASP A 390 13.51 15.49 -17.40
C ASP A 390 12.10 14.84 -17.31
N ARG A 391 11.95 13.80 -16.48
CA ARG A 391 10.65 13.17 -16.20
C ARG A 391 9.67 14.14 -15.54
N ALA A 392 10.11 14.86 -14.50
CA ALA A 392 9.32 15.87 -13.81
C ALA A 392 8.82 16.95 -14.77
N ALA A 393 9.71 17.46 -15.62
CA ALA A 393 9.39 18.49 -16.61
C ALA A 393 8.35 18.01 -17.65
N ARG A 394 8.45 16.75 -18.12
CA ARG A 394 7.44 16.15 -19.02
C ARG A 394 6.08 16.04 -18.34
N ILE A 395 6.02 15.52 -17.12
CA ILE A 395 4.75 15.33 -16.41
C ILE A 395 4.11 16.69 -16.08
N ALA A 396 4.90 17.67 -15.66
CA ALA A 396 4.44 19.03 -15.43
C ALA A 396 3.80 19.66 -16.70
N ARG A 397 4.41 19.47 -17.88
CA ARG A 397 3.85 19.95 -19.17
C ARG A 397 2.59 19.20 -19.60
N SER A 398 2.55 17.88 -19.41
CA SER A 398 1.39 17.06 -19.81
C SER A 398 0.07 17.50 -19.16
N GLY A 399 0.13 18.06 -17.94
CA GLY A 399 -1.05 18.59 -17.26
C GLY A 399 -1.58 19.91 -17.86
N ALA A 400 -0.77 20.64 -18.63
CA ALA A 400 -1.16 21.91 -19.22
C ALA A 400 -1.74 21.78 -20.63
N GLU A 401 -1.36 20.73 -21.38
CA GLU A 401 -1.64 20.60 -22.82
C GLU A 401 -2.79 19.60 -23.14
N SER A 402 -3.32 18.87 -22.16
CA SER A 402 -4.32 17.82 -22.38
C SER A 402 -5.76 18.37 -22.42
N ARG A 403 -6.14 19.03 -23.54
CA ARG A 403 -7.55 19.21 -23.92
C ARG A 403 -7.91 18.67 -25.30
N THR A 404 -6.96 18.29 -26.15
CA THR A 404 -7.27 17.98 -27.56
C THR A 404 -6.44 16.86 -28.23
N ALA A 405 -5.52 16.16 -27.56
CA ALA A 405 -4.69 15.13 -28.18
C ALA A 405 -4.84 13.74 -27.53
N GLU A 406 -4.87 12.71 -28.38
CA GLU A 406 -4.98 11.27 -28.04
C GLU A 406 -4.04 10.84 -26.89
N PRO A 407 -4.42 9.82 -26.10
CA PRO A 407 -3.69 9.43 -24.92
C PRO A 407 -2.39 8.70 -25.28
N GLU A 408 -1.26 9.39 -25.23
CA GLU A 408 0.06 8.76 -25.26
C GLU A 408 0.22 7.84 -24.03
N SER A 409 0.11 6.53 -24.26
CA SER A 409 -0.14 5.51 -23.23
C SER A 409 1.08 5.04 -22.43
N SER A 410 2.28 5.63 -22.59
CA SER A 410 3.51 5.00 -22.07
C SER A 410 4.35 5.83 -21.09
N LEU A 411 4.00 7.08 -20.75
CA LEU A 411 4.92 7.98 -20.02
C LEU A 411 4.31 8.74 -18.81
N SER A 412 3.20 8.28 -18.23
CA SER A 412 2.48 9.03 -17.18
C SER A 412 3.00 8.89 -15.74
N GLY A 413 3.88 7.91 -15.46
CA GLY A 413 4.38 7.59 -14.11
C GLY A 413 5.79 8.10 -13.78
N VAL A 414 6.33 7.83 -12.59
CA VAL A 414 7.75 8.07 -12.26
C VAL A 414 8.63 7.01 -12.90
N PHE A 415 8.24 5.74 -12.77
CA PHE A 415 9.00 4.60 -13.27
C PHE A 415 8.50 4.13 -14.64
N THR A 416 9.42 3.65 -15.48
CA THR A 416 9.09 3.17 -16.83
C THR A 416 8.55 1.74 -16.83
N ASP A 417 8.84 0.96 -15.79
CA ASP A 417 8.43 -0.42 -15.62
C ASP A 417 7.44 -0.61 -14.45
N SER A 418 6.63 0.41 -14.14
CA SER A 418 5.59 0.34 -13.08
C SER A 418 4.55 -0.76 -13.30
N ALA A 419 4.37 -1.23 -14.53
CA ALA A 419 3.56 -2.41 -14.85
C ALA A 419 4.11 -3.72 -14.24
N LYS A 420 5.37 -3.75 -13.77
CA LYS A 420 5.96 -4.90 -13.06
C LYS A 420 5.62 -4.93 -11.57
N LEU A 421 5.01 -3.88 -11.01
CA LEU A 421 4.50 -3.90 -9.64
C LEU A 421 3.39 -4.94 -9.52
N SER A 422 3.45 -5.72 -8.44
CA SER A 422 2.36 -6.55 -7.96
C SER A 422 1.64 -5.84 -6.81
N ILE A 423 0.64 -6.50 -6.24
CA ILE A 423 -0.03 -6.06 -5.02
C ILE A 423 0.93 -6.11 -3.81
N CYS A 424 0.69 -5.27 -2.82
CA CYS A 424 1.42 -5.19 -1.56
C CYS A 424 0.79 -6.09 -0.50
N CYS A 425 0.79 -7.42 -0.72
CA CYS A 425 0.10 -8.42 0.11
C CYS A 425 0.04 -8.08 1.62
N ASP A 426 -1.09 -7.51 2.04
CA ASP A 426 -1.44 -7.26 3.44
C ASP A 426 -2.46 -8.28 3.94
N TYR A 427 -3.13 -7.97 5.04
CA TYR A 427 -4.16 -8.84 5.59
C TYR A 427 -5.58 -8.53 5.09
N GLN A 428 -5.80 -7.38 4.45
CA GLN A 428 -7.11 -7.00 3.89
C GLN A 428 -7.32 -7.60 2.50
N ILE A 429 -6.28 -7.60 1.67
CA ILE A 429 -6.33 -8.14 0.32
C ILE A 429 -6.74 -9.63 0.28
N PRO A 430 -6.12 -10.55 1.04
CA PRO A 430 -6.55 -11.95 1.08
C PRO A 430 -7.98 -12.13 1.59
N LYS A 431 -8.48 -11.22 2.45
CA LYS A 431 -9.87 -11.26 2.89
C LYS A 431 -10.81 -11.03 1.71
N ALA A 432 -10.54 -10.04 0.86
CA ALA A 432 -11.27 -9.80 -0.39
C ALA A 432 -11.20 -11.01 -1.34
N LEU A 433 -10.00 -11.54 -1.56
CA LEU A 433 -9.81 -12.69 -2.47
C LEU A 433 -10.49 -13.96 -1.96
N ARG A 434 -10.47 -14.23 -0.65
CA ARG A 434 -11.18 -15.37 -0.04
C ARG A 434 -12.69 -15.22 -0.18
N ALA A 435 -13.23 -14.02 0.09
CA ALA A 435 -14.66 -13.75 -0.08
C ALA A 435 -15.10 -13.87 -1.55
N ALA A 436 -14.24 -13.49 -2.50
CA ALA A 436 -14.44 -13.67 -3.93
C ALA A 436 -14.26 -15.13 -4.42
N GLY A 437 -13.87 -16.06 -3.54
CA GLY A 437 -13.59 -17.46 -3.89
C GLY A 437 -12.32 -17.66 -4.72
N LEU A 438 -11.47 -16.64 -4.86
CA LEU A 438 -10.18 -16.68 -5.56
C LEU A 438 -9.05 -17.21 -4.68
N LEU A 439 -9.32 -17.41 -3.40
CA LEU A 439 -8.39 -17.97 -2.43
C LEU A 439 -9.16 -18.92 -1.51
N VAL A 440 -8.81 -20.19 -1.52
CA VAL A 440 -9.45 -21.24 -0.72
C VAL A 440 -8.43 -21.80 0.26
N TYR A 441 -8.76 -21.85 1.54
CA TYR A 441 -7.92 -22.47 2.55
C TYR A 441 -8.35 -23.91 2.79
N ASP A 442 -7.40 -24.78 3.13
CA ASP A 442 -7.75 -26.09 3.68
C ASP A 442 -8.45 -25.96 5.04
N ASP A 443 -9.02 -27.05 5.53
CA ASP A 443 -9.77 -27.06 6.79
C ASP A 443 -8.94 -26.58 7.99
N HIS A 444 -7.63 -26.81 7.96
CA HIS A 444 -6.73 -26.42 9.05
C HIS A 444 -6.55 -24.92 9.10
N LEU A 445 -6.12 -24.32 7.99
CA LEU A 445 -5.90 -22.88 7.88
C LEU A 445 -7.21 -22.10 7.98
N ALA A 446 -8.30 -22.60 7.39
CA ALA A 446 -9.62 -21.99 7.53
C ALA A 446 -10.04 -21.87 9.00
N ARG A 447 -9.91 -22.95 9.79
CA ARG A 447 -10.25 -22.92 11.23
C ARG A 447 -9.41 -21.90 12.01
N ILE A 448 -8.12 -21.79 11.71
CA ILE A 448 -7.23 -20.82 12.38
C ILE A 448 -7.69 -19.38 12.06
N VAL A 449 -7.95 -19.08 10.79
CA VAL A 449 -8.39 -17.74 10.36
C VAL A 449 -9.76 -17.40 10.91
N ASP A 450 -10.71 -18.33 10.85
CA ASP A 450 -12.11 -18.10 11.26
C ASP A 450 -12.25 -17.92 12.77
N ARG A 451 -11.32 -18.52 13.54
CA ARG A 451 -11.18 -18.32 14.99
C ARG A 451 -10.27 -17.14 15.34
N HIS A 452 -9.83 -16.33 14.38
CA HIS A 452 -8.90 -15.22 14.62
C HIS A 452 -7.69 -15.63 15.47
N VAL A 453 -7.10 -16.79 15.19
CA VAL A 453 -5.89 -17.22 15.88
C VAL A 453 -4.68 -16.48 15.30
N LEU A 454 -3.86 -15.89 16.18
CA LEU A 454 -2.67 -15.14 15.77
C LEU A 454 -1.60 -16.07 15.20
N LEU A 455 -1.33 -15.96 13.90
CA LEU A 455 -0.31 -16.70 13.18
C LEU A 455 1.11 -16.27 13.54
N MET A 456 2.01 -17.24 13.58
CA MET A 456 3.45 -17.00 13.67
C MET A 456 3.95 -16.39 12.34
N PRO A 457 4.67 -15.25 12.35
CA PRO A 457 5.30 -14.73 11.13
C PRO A 457 6.28 -15.75 10.54
N GLY A 458 6.15 -16.05 9.24
CA GLY A 458 6.99 -17.04 8.54
C GLY A 458 6.57 -18.50 8.77
N SER A 459 5.44 -18.77 9.42
CA SER A 459 4.83 -20.11 9.47
C SER A 459 4.37 -20.58 8.10
N ALA A 460 4.15 -21.89 7.95
CA ALA A 460 3.57 -22.46 6.73
C ALA A 460 2.22 -21.81 6.41
N GLU A 461 1.38 -21.58 7.41
CA GLU A 461 0.08 -20.92 7.29
C GLU A 461 0.20 -19.47 6.79
N GLU A 462 1.05 -18.65 7.42
CA GLU A 462 1.24 -17.25 7.01
C GLU A 462 1.89 -17.14 5.63
N VAL A 463 2.84 -18.02 5.31
CA VAL A 463 3.45 -18.13 3.97
C VAL A 463 2.41 -18.57 2.93
N SER A 464 1.56 -19.55 3.24
CA SER A 464 0.48 -20.03 2.36
C SER A 464 -0.41 -18.88 1.95
N ILE A 465 -0.89 -18.11 2.93
CA ILE A 465 -1.76 -16.95 2.69
C ILE A 465 -1.06 -15.96 1.76
N ARG A 466 0.17 -15.56 2.07
CA ARG A 466 0.84 -14.48 1.33
C ARG A 466 1.18 -14.86 -0.09
N VAL A 467 1.73 -16.05 -0.30
CA VAL A 467 2.11 -16.52 -1.64
C VAL A 467 0.86 -16.79 -2.47
N ALA A 468 -0.16 -17.45 -1.92
CA ALA A 468 -1.41 -17.70 -2.64
C ALA A 468 -2.16 -16.40 -2.97
N THR A 469 -2.10 -15.38 -2.11
CA THR A 469 -2.65 -14.04 -2.39
C THR A 469 -1.98 -13.41 -3.61
N LEU A 470 -0.65 -13.47 -3.71
CA LEU A 470 0.08 -12.97 -4.87
C LEU A 470 -0.34 -13.72 -6.14
N ILE A 471 -0.40 -15.05 -6.10
CA ILE A 471 -0.82 -15.87 -7.25
C ILE A 471 -2.25 -15.51 -7.69
N ALA A 472 -3.19 -15.41 -6.73
CA ALA A 472 -4.58 -15.08 -7.00
C ALA A 472 -4.73 -13.68 -7.61
N ALA A 473 -3.99 -12.69 -7.09
CA ALA A 473 -4.00 -11.34 -7.64
C ALA A 473 -3.40 -11.28 -9.06
N GLU A 474 -2.30 -11.99 -9.32
CA GLU A 474 -1.73 -12.05 -10.67
C GLU A 474 -2.69 -12.73 -11.67
N ARG A 475 -3.39 -13.79 -11.27
CA ARG A 475 -4.42 -14.44 -12.09
C ARG A 475 -5.61 -13.52 -12.35
N LEU A 476 -6.11 -12.83 -11.33
CA LEU A 476 -7.20 -11.86 -11.49
C LEU A 476 -6.80 -10.71 -12.42
N LEU A 477 -5.57 -10.20 -12.29
CA LEU A 477 -5.04 -9.17 -13.16
C LEU A 477 -4.88 -9.63 -14.61
N GLN A 478 -4.47 -10.88 -14.83
CA GLN A 478 -4.46 -11.49 -16.17
C GLN A 478 -5.87 -11.62 -16.75
N PHE A 479 -6.83 -12.07 -15.94
CA PHE A 479 -8.24 -12.17 -16.34
C PHE A 479 -8.80 -10.81 -16.76
N LEU A 480 -8.62 -9.77 -15.93
CA LEU A 480 -9.08 -8.41 -16.18
C LEU A 480 -8.50 -7.79 -17.46
N ASN A 481 -7.26 -8.15 -17.81
CA ASN A 481 -6.59 -7.65 -19.01
C ASN A 481 -6.78 -8.56 -20.24
N THR A 482 -7.45 -9.71 -20.09
CA THR A 482 -7.76 -10.59 -21.22
C THR A 482 -8.92 -10.00 -22.03
N PRO A 483 -8.83 -9.92 -23.37
CA PRO A 483 -9.90 -9.36 -24.19
C PRO A 483 -11.25 -10.08 -23.95
N PRO A 484 -12.40 -9.36 -23.93
CA PRO A 484 -13.71 -9.94 -23.64
C PRO A 484 -14.12 -11.13 -24.53
N GLN A 485 -13.66 -11.13 -25.79
CA GLN A 485 -13.88 -12.23 -26.74
C GLN A 485 -13.19 -13.53 -26.30
N ARG A 486 -12.03 -13.42 -25.64
CA ARG A 486 -11.31 -14.56 -25.05
C ARG A 486 -11.90 -14.97 -23.70
N GLN A 487 -12.40 -14.02 -22.90
CA GLN A 487 -13.12 -14.32 -21.66
C GLN A 487 -14.40 -15.13 -21.96
N SER A 488 -15.13 -14.78 -23.01
CA SER A 488 -16.36 -15.47 -23.43
C SER A 488 -16.11 -16.87 -24.03
N SER A 489 -14.93 -17.13 -24.61
CA SER A 489 -14.55 -18.46 -25.11
C SER A 489 -14.06 -19.37 -23.98
N LEU A 490 -13.29 -18.84 -23.01
CA LEU A 490 -12.97 -19.54 -21.75
C LEU A 490 -14.23 -19.95 -20.97
N ALA A 491 -15.30 -19.14 -21.03
CA ALA A 491 -16.59 -19.49 -20.44
C ALA A 491 -17.32 -20.61 -21.21
N ARG A 492 -17.29 -20.57 -22.56
CA ARG A 492 -18.03 -21.53 -23.41
C ARG A 492 -17.37 -22.89 -23.54
N GLU A 493 -16.04 -23.00 -23.42
CA GLU A 493 -15.34 -24.29 -23.50
C GLU A 493 -15.57 -25.18 -22.27
N LEU A 494 -16.07 -24.62 -21.15
CA LEU A 494 -16.40 -25.38 -19.94
C LEU A 494 -17.91 -25.64 -19.74
N ASP A 495 -18.80 -24.85 -20.36
CA ASP A 495 -20.26 -24.93 -20.17
C ASP A 495 -21.01 -25.54 -21.38
N ALA A 496 -20.51 -26.63 -21.95
CA ALA A 496 -21.23 -27.38 -22.99
C ALA A 496 -22.55 -28.04 -22.51
N THR A 497 -23.04 -27.78 -21.28
CA THR A 497 -24.25 -28.42 -20.73
C THR A 497 -25.26 -27.52 -20.00
N ALA A 498 -25.21 -26.18 -20.09
CA ALA A 498 -26.24 -25.35 -19.43
C ALA A 498 -26.80 -24.22 -20.31
N ALA A 499 -28.12 -24.25 -20.51
CA ALA A 499 -28.86 -23.29 -21.31
C ALA A 499 -29.05 -21.94 -20.60
N GLY A 500 -28.73 -20.88 -21.36
CA GLY A 500 -28.93 -19.44 -21.20
C GLY A 500 -29.73 -18.89 -20.01
N VAL A 501 -29.05 -18.06 -19.21
CA VAL A 501 -29.66 -16.98 -18.42
C VAL A 501 -29.14 -15.63 -18.95
N PRO A 502 -30.00 -14.62 -19.22
CA PRO A 502 -29.58 -13.29 -19.64
C PRO A 502 -29.30 -12.40 -18.43
N GLY A 503 -28.06 -11.90 -18.35
CA GLY A 503 -27.58 -10.93 -17.37
C GLY A 503 -26.10 -10.67 -17.62
N ALA A 504 -25.78 -9.89 -18.66
CA ALA A 504 -24.41 -9.66 -19.05
C ALA A 504 -23.70 -8.79 -17.99
N PRO A 505 -22.54 -9.21 -17.46
CA PRO A 505 -21.75 -8.37 -16.56
C PRO A 505 -21.32 -7.09 -17.28
N ALA A 506 -21.19 -6.00 -16.52
CA ALA A 506 -20.77 -4.70 -17.02
C ALA A 506 -19.48 -4.83 -17.83
N GLN A 507 -19.53 -4.44 -19.11
CA GLN A 507 -18.39 -4.49 -20.00
C GLN A 507 -17.42 -3.35 -19.67
N LEU A 508 -16.17 -3.66 -19.35
CA LEU A 508 -15.11 -2.66 -19.27
C LEU A 508 -14.83 -2.11 -20.68
N PRO A 509 -15.01 -0.79 -20.93
CA PRO A 509 -14.79 -0.21 -22.25
C PRO A 509 -13.31 -0.30 -22.65
N ALA A 510 -13.04 -0.57 -23.92
CA ALA A 510 -11.69 -0.66 -24.46
C ALA A 510 -10.97 0.71 -24.40
N LYS A 511 -9.95 0.87 -23.52
CA LYS A 511 -8.70 1.63 -23.76
C LYS A 511 -7.74 1.81 -22.55
N ARG A 512 -7.94 1.20 -21.37
CA ARG A 512 -6.91 1.19 -20.31
C ARG A 512 -6.68 -0.19 -19.71
N LEU A 513 -5.42 -0.61 -19.69
CA LEU A 513 -5.00 -1.83 -19.01
C LEU A 513 -5.07 -1.63 -17.49
N CYS A 514 -5.71 -2.56 -16.80
CA CYS A 514 -5.66 -2.63 -15.35
C CYS A 514 -4.20 -2.95 -14.94
N SER A 515 -3.70 -2.28 -13.90
CA SER A 515 -2.35 -2.50 -13.37
C SER A 515 -2.43 -3.04 -11.95
N GLY A 516 -1.30 -3.57 -11.45
CA GLY A 516 -1.20 -4.02 -10.06
C GLY A 516 -1.61 -2.93 -9.05
N ILE A 517 -1.34 -1.66 -9.35
CA ILE A 517 -1.72 -0.52 -8.51
C ILE A 517 -3.24 -0.38 -8.37
N HIS A 518 -3.98 -0.49 -9.49
CA HIS A 518 -5.44 -0.40 -9.47
C HIS A 518 -6.07 -1.55 -8.70
N LEU A 519 -5.54 -2.76 -8.92
CA LEU A 519 -6.01 -3.97 -8.26
C LEU A 519 -5.69 -3.97 -6.76
N ASP A 520 -4.50 -3.50 -6.38
CA ASP A 520 -4.07 -3.37 -4.99
C ASP A 520 -5.05 -2.52 -4.17
N TYR A 521 -5.34 -1.30 -4.64
CA TYR A 521 -6.31 -0.42 -3.98
C TYR A 521 -7.70 -1.03 -3.92
N ALA A 522 -8.19 -1.63 -5.01
CA ALA A 522 -9.53 -2.20 -5.05
C ALA A 522 -9.70 -3.38 -4.07
N LEU A 523 -8.73 -4.29 -4.02
CA LEU A 523 -8.75 -5.41 -3.09
C LEU A 523 -8.65 -4.94 -1.63
N TRP A 524 -7.79 -3.96 -1.34
CA TRP A 524 -7.70 -3.36 -0.01
C TRP A 524 -9.01 -2.69 0.39
N TYR A 525 -9.60 -1.88 -0.49
CA TYR A 525 -10.84 -1.14 -0.23
C TYR A 525 -12.02 -2.07 0.02
N VAL A 526 -12.21 -3.07 -0.85
CA VAL A 526 -13.28 -4.07 -0.71
C VAL A 526 -13.08 -4.90 0.55
N GLY A 527 -11.85 -5.39 0.79
CA GLY A 527 -11.51 -6.19 1.97
C GLY A 527 -11.80 -5.47 3.28
N ARG A 528 -11.55 -4.15 3.30
CA ARG A 528 -11.72 -3.31 4.48
C ARG A 528 -13.16 -2.83 4.70
N TYR A 529 -13.85 -2.37 3.66
CA TYR A 529 -15.09 -1.60 3.82
C TYR A 529 -16.35 -2.27 3.27
N MET A 530 -16.22 -3.16 2.29
CA MET A 530 -17.38 -3.70 1.58
C MET A 530 -17.79 -5.10 2.06
N LEU A 531 -16.89 -5.79 2.76
CA LEU A 531 -17.17 -7.12 3.30
C LEU A 531 -17.82 -7.05 4.69
N PRO A 532 -18.72 -8.00 5.01
CA PRO A 532 -19.37 -8.07 6.31
C PRO A 532 -18.34 -8.26 7.44
N SER A 533 -18.71 -7.88 8.66
CA SER A 533 -17.85 -7.96 9.86
C SER A 533 -17.44 -9.41 10.21
N GLU A 534 -18.28 -10.35 9.77
CA GLU A 534 -18.15 -11.80 9.88
C GLU A 534 -17.09 -12.35 8.92
N ALA A 535 -16.78 -11.63 7.84
CA ALA A 535 -15.65 -11.97 6.99
C ALA A 535 -14.36 -11.69 7.76
N ARG A 536 -13.89 -12.72 8.45
CA ARG A 536 -12.67 -12.68 9.26
C ARG A 536 -11.45 -12.58 8.35
N HIS A 537 -10.50 -11.76 8.76
CA HIS A 537 -9.17 -11.75 8.14
C HIS A 537 -8.22 -12.59 8.99
N HIS A 538 -7.16 -13.08 8.36
CA HIS A 538 -6.11 -13.75 9.11
C HIS A 538 -5.40 -12.73 10.02
N LEU A 539 -4.89 -13.22 11.14
CA LEU A 539 -4.12 -12.41 12.07
C LEU A 539 -2.70 -12.87 12.03
N CYS A 540 -1.80 -11.95 11.74
CA CYS A 540 -0.37 -12.19 11.79
C CYS A 540 0.29 -10.91 12.28
N ARG A 541 1.43 -11.03 12.96
CA ARG A 541 2.27 -9.87 13.32
C ARG A 541 3.03 -9.37 12.08
N THR A 542 2.31 -9.18 10.99
CA THR A 542 2.86 -8.62 9.75
C THR A 542 2.42 -7.18 9.59
N ILE A 543 3.04 -6.59 8.58
CA ILE A 543 3.01 -5.18 8.24
C ILE A 543 1.61 -4.84 7.71
N MET A 544 1.00 -3.72 8.10
CA MET A 544 -0.15 -3.13 7.38
C MET A 544 0.33 -1.89 6.63
N TYR A 545 -0.43 -1.42 5.64
CA TYR A 545 -0.25 -0.06 5.11
C TYR A 545 -1.57 0.71 5.08
#